data_AF-A0A803SU40-F1
#
_entry.id   AF-A0A803SU40-F1
#
_cell.length_a   1.000
_cell.length_b   1.000
_cell.length_c   1.000
_cell.angle_alpha   90.00
_cell.angle_beta   90.00
_cell.angle_gamma   90.00
#
_symmetry.space_group_name_H-M   'P 1'
#
loop_
_entity.id
_entity.type
_entity.pdbx_description
1 polymer ?
#
loop_
_entity_poly.entity_id
_entity_poly.type
_entity_poly.pdbx_seq_one_letter_code
_entity_poly.pdbx_strand_id
1 'polypeptide(L)'
;MSNPFPRDGKTPGDLLGQTEEKWCPQKDFGKEEDERDAEREWQSKLLGEWEDEYQETFWQYEDEFSTEGPDPETFEDWANRIFQEYKKKCKKEEEQHHRRPKKETPKPSAKSWRLLEEERLLYEKRARAKEEELKEAKKRRYEEGCSQVFSSSSSQSLRYADIPWPCPSGTPEQMATVALHGVDPADQGAYRRFLRRQQALWHPDKFLQRCGTRLAEKDRRRILDTVTALSQAFNRLAEAAK
;
A
#
# COMPACT_ATOMS: atom_id res chain seq x y z
N MET A 1 72.62 -17.30 -31.36
CA MET A 1 71.46 -17.55 -30.48
C MET A 1 70.51 -16.38 -30.69
N SER A 2 69.40 -16.65 -31.36
CA SER A 2 68.56 -15.64 -32.02
C SER A 2 67.33 -15.31 -31.18
N ASN A 3 67.09 -14.02 -30.97
CA ASN A 3 65.79 -13.48 -30.56
C ASN A 3 64.79 -13.59 -31.73
N PRO A 4 63.57 -14.10 -31.53
CA PRO A 4 62.49 -13.92 -32.48
C PRO A 4 61.54 -12.81 -31.98
N PHE A 5 61.69 -11.62 -32.55
CA PHE A 5 60.58 -10.66 -32.62
C PHE A 5 59.58 -11.14 -33.69
N PRO A 6 58.27 -11.20 -33.42
CA PRO A 6 57.26 -11.37 -34.45
C PRO A 6 57.12 -10.10 -35.31
N ARG A 7 57.04 -10.30 -36.64
CA ARG A 7 57.12 -9.31 -37.72
C ARG A 7 55.78 -8.71 -38.18
N ASP A 8 54.70 -8.83 -37.42
CA ASP A 8 53.42 -8.28 -37.84
C ASP A 8 53.09 -7.03 -37.02
N GLY A 9 53.21 -5.86 -37.66
CA GLY A 9 52.96 -4.54 -37.09
C GLY A 9 51.49 -4.28 -36.80
N LYS A 10 50.91 -5.04 -35.86
CA LYS A 10 49.61 -4.73 -35.26
C LYS A 10 49.86 -3.93 -33.99
N THR A 11 49.50 -2.67 -34.02
CA THR A 11 49.56 -1.78 -32.87
C THR A 11 48.56 -2.27 -31.81
N PRO A 12 48.81 -2.11 -30.50
CA PRO A 12 47.86 -2.53 -29.46
C PRO A 12 46.44 -1.95 -29.62
N GLY A 13 46.29 -0.83 -30.34
CA GLY A 13 45.00 -0.26 -30.72
C GLY A 13 44.21 -1.09 -31.77
N ASP A 14 44.88 -1.79 -32.69
CA ASP A 14 44.22 -2.63 -33.71
C ASP A 14 43.65 -3.93 -33.13
N LEU A 15 44.18 -4.38 -31.99
CA LEU A 15 43.64 -5.50 -31.24
C LEU A 15 42.39 -5.09 -30.44
N LEU A 16 42.29 -3.83 -30.01
CA LEU A 16 41.15 -3.32 -29.24
C LEU A 16 39.96 -2.92 -30.13
N GLY A 17 40.21 -2.41 -31.34
CA GLY A 17 39.13 -2.06 -32.29
C GLY A 17 38.32 -3.27 -32.78
N GLN A 18 38.93 -4.46 -32.88
CA GLN A 18 38.24 -5.70 -33.25
C GLN A 18 37.38 -6.29 -32.12
N THR A 19 37.64 -5.90 -30.86
CA THR A 19 36.83 -6.31 -29.71
C THR A 19 35.64 -5.38 -29.46
N GLU A 20 35.66 -4.15 -29.99
CA GLU A 20 34.58 -3.18 -29.82
C GLU A 20 33.42 -3.36 -30.82
N GLU A 21 33.64 -3.99 -31.98
CA GLU A 21 32.58 -4.22 -32.98
C GLU A 21 31.61 -5.37 -32.65
N LYS A 22 31.80 -6.08 -31.53
CA LYS A 22 30.99 -7.25 -31.15
C LYS A 22 30.44 -7.24 -29.72
N TRP A 23 30.39 -6.07 -29.09
CA TRP A 23 29.62 -5.90 -27.86
C TRP A 23 28.52 -4.85 -28.04
N CYS A 24 27.65 -5.08 -29.02
CA CYS A 24 26.27 -4.67 -28.84
C CYS A 24 25.66 -5.69 -27.86
N PRO A 25 25.16 -5.30 -26.68
CA PRO A 25 24.24 -6.16 -25.95
C PRO A 25 23.02 -6.30 -26.86
N GLN A 26 22.96 -7.39 -27.62
CA GLN A 26 21.69 -7.85 -28.17
C GLN A 26 20.77 -7.90 -26.97
N LYS A 27 19.73 -7.07 -27.01
CA LYS A 27 18.66 -7.12 -26.03
C LYS A 27 18.18 -8.56 -26.04
N ASP A 28 18.52 -9.28 -24.99
CA ASP A 28 18.22 -10.69 -24.85
C ASP A 28 16.71 -10.75 -24.60
N PHE A 29 15.96 -10.78 -25.70
CA PHE A 29 14.51 -10.90 -25.69
C PHE A 29 14.07 -12.18 -24.97
N GLY A 30 14.96 -13.18 -24.84
CA GLY A 30 14.76 -14.39 -24.05
C GLY A 30 14.73 -14.11 -22.55
N LYS A 31 15.71 -13.36 -22.01
CA LYS A 31 15.71 -12.97 -20.58
C LYS A 31 14.51 -12.13 -20.15
N GLU A 32 14.06 -11.23 -21.03
CA GLU A 32 12.85 -10.43 -20.78
C GLU A 32 11.57 -11.28 -20.84
N GLU A 33 11.54 -12.37 -21.62
CA GLU A 33 10.46 -13.36 -21.57
C GLU A 33 10.55 -14.23 -20.31
N ASP A 34 11.73 -14.70 -19.95
CA ASP A 34 11.98 -15.51 -18.75
C ASP A 34 11.63 -14.74 -17.47
N GLU A 35 11.93 -13.44 -17.39
CA GLU A 35 11.52 -12.57 -16.27
C GLU A 35 10.01 -12.35 -16.23
N ARG A 36 9.37 -12.18 -17.39
CA ARG A 36 7.91 -12.04 -17.46
C ARG A 36 7.20 -13.34 -17.10
N ASP A 37 7.79 -14.47 -17.44
CA ASP A 37 7.26 -15.78 -17.11
C ASP A 37 7.49 -16.12 -15.64
N ALA A 38 8.64 -15.75 -15.07
CA ALA A 38 8.87 -15.82 -13.62
C ALA A 38 7.90 -14.92 -12.83
N GLU A 39 7.62 -13.71 -13.32
CA GLU A 39 6.63 -12.81 -12.71
C GLU A 39 5.21 -13.40 -12.81
N ARG A 40 4.85 -14.02 -13.94
CA ARG A 40 3.56 -14.72 -14.12
C ARG A 40 3.42 -15.96 -13.23
N GLU A 41 4.50 -16.72 -13.08
CA GLU A 41 4.56 -17.88 -12.18
C GLU A 41 4.43 -17.44 -10.73
N TRP A 42 5.11 -16.36 -10.35
CA TRP A 42 5.01 -15.79 -9.00
C TRP A 42 3.60 -15.25 -8.72
N GLN A 43 2.98 -14.55 -9.67
CA GLN A 43 1.59 -14.08 -9.56
C GLN A 43 0.61 -15.24 -9.48
N SER A 44 0.81 -16.30 -10.26
CA SER A 44 -0.02 -17.52 -10.18
C SER A 44 0.14 -18.22 -8.83
N LYS A 45 1.36 -18.27 -8.30
CA LYS A 45 1.61 -18.84 -6.98
C LYS A 45 0.97 -18.02 -5.87
N LEU A 46 1.08 -16.69 -5.94
CA LEU A 46 0.47 -15.79 -4.97
C LEU A 46 -1.06 -15.87 -5.01
N LEU A 47 -1.64 -15.99 -6.21
CA LEU A 47 -3.08 -16.20 -6.38
C LEU A 47 -3.51 -17.56 -5.83
N GLY A 48 -2.70 -18.61 -6.02
CA GLY A 48 -2.94 -19.94 -5.47
C GLY A 48 -2.95 -19.96 -3.94
N GLU A 49 -1.95 -19.35 -3.28
CA GLU A 49 -1.93 -19.25 -1.81
C GLU A 49 -3.13 -18.43 -1.29
N TRP A 50 -3.54 -17.38 -2.01
CA TRP A 50 -4.73 -16.60 -1.67
C TRP A 50 -6.03 -17.39 -1.86
N GLU A 51 -6.15 -18.17 -2.94
CA GLU A 51 -7.30 -19.06 -3.18
C GLU A 51 -7.33 -20.21 -2.18
N ASP A 52 -6.19 -20.76 -1.78
CA ASP A 52 -6.10 -21.83 -0.77
C ASP A 52 -6.52 -21.32 0.61
N GLU A 53 -6.00 -20.15 1.05
CA GLU A 53 -6.44 -19.50 2.29
C GLU A 53 -7.94 -19.14 2.26
N TYR A 54 -8.41 -18.66 1.10
CA TYR A 54 -9.82 -18.35 0.90
C TYR A 54 -10.66 -19.63 0.93
N GLN A 55 -10.31 -20.70 0.24
CA GLN A 55 -11.07 -21.95 0.22
C GLN A 55 -11.07 -22.68 1.57
N GLU A 56 -9.96 -22.65 2.31
CA GLU A 56 -9.86 -23.19 3.67
C GLU A 56 -10.80 -22.45 4.64
N THR A 57 -11.05 -21.15 4.40
CA THR A 57 -11.85 -20.28 5.28
C THR A 57 -13.30 -20.10 4.81
N PHE A 58 -13.56 -20.14 3.50
CA PHE A 58 -14.83 -19.74 2.88
C PHE A 58 -15.92 -20.80 3.08
N TRP A 59 -15.57 -22.09 3.15
CA TRP A 59 -16.54 -23.17 3.35
C TRP A 59 -16.80 -23.54 4.80
N GLN A 60 -15.96 -23.09 5.75
CA GLN A 60 -16.17 -23.37 7.18
C GLN A 60 -17.43 -22.69 7.75
N TYR A 61 -18.00 -21.72 7.03
CA TYR A 61 -19.15 -20.93 7.52
C TYR A 61 -20.39 -20.97 6.60
N GLU A 62 -20.31 -21.52 5.39
CA GLU A 62 -21.47 -21.55 4.47
C GLU A 62 -22.41 -22.74 4.72
N ASP A 63 -21.87 -23.92 5.08
CA ASP A 63 -22.68 -25.14 5.26
C ASP A 63 -23.43 -25.18 6.61
N GLU A 64 -22.98 -24.39 7.60
CA GLU A 64 -23.64 -24.29 8.92
C GLU A 64 -24.91 -23.43 8.90
N PHE A 65 -25.14 -22.66 7.83
CA PHE A 65 -26.28 -21.73 7.73
C PHE A 65 -27.49 -22.29 6.97
N SER A 66 -27.33 -23.41 6.24
CA SER A 66 -28.43 -24.06 5.50
C SER A 66 -28.91 -25.32 6.22
N THR A 67 -29.37 -25.18 7.46
CA THR A 67 -30.09 -26.26 8.14
C THR A 67 -31.53 -26.28 7.62
N GLU A 68 -31.84 -27.19 6.70
CA GLU A 68 -33.22 -27.67 6.46
C GLU A 68 -33.71 -28.43 7.70
N GLY A 69 -34.02 -27.69 8.76
CA GLY A 69 -34.59 -28.18 10.01
C GLY A 69 -35.81 -27.35 10.39
N PRO A 70 -36.69 -27.86 11.28
CA PRO A 70 -37.93 -27.17 11.64
C PRO A 70 -37.60 -25.80 12.20
N ASP A 71 -38.35 -24.79 11.70
CA ASP A 71 -38.26 -23.35 11.94
C ASP A 71 -37.28 -22.99 13.09
N PRO A 72 -36.06 -22.49 12.77
CA PRO A 72 -35.08 -22.19 13.80
C PRO A 72 -35.71 -21.18 14.76
N GLU A 73 -35.68 -21.52 16.06
CA GLU A 73 -36.10 -20.66 17.17
C GLU A 73 -35.84 -19.21 16.79
N THR A 74 -36.89 -18.39 16.66
CA THR A 74 -36.72 -17.03 16.16
C THR A 74 -35.73 -16.29 17.05
N PHE A 75 -35.00 -15.31 16.50
CA PHE A 75 -34.03 -14.54 17.28
C PHE A 75 -34.62 -14.05 18.60
N GLU A 76 -35.90 -13.64 18.58
CA GLU A 76 -36.62 -13.15 19.74
C GLU A 76 -36.88 -14.25 20.79
N ASP A 77 -37.23 -15.47 20.34
CA ASP A 77 -37.43 -16.62 21.21
C ASP A 77 -36.12 -17.08 21.85
N TRP A 78 -35.04 -17.13 21.06
CA TRP A 78 -33.70 -17.43 21.54
C TRP A 78 -33.23 -16.38 22.54
N ALA A 79 -33.34 -15.10 22.21
CA ALA A 79 -32.95 -14.00 23.08
C ALA A 79 -33.74 -14.02 24.40
N ASN A 80 -35.06 -14.27 24.33
CA ASN A 80 -35.90 -14.39 25.51
C ASN A 80 -35.52 -15.60 26.36
N ARG A 81 -35.24 -16.77 25.74
CA ARG A 81 -34.79 -17.96 26.46
C ARG A 81 -33.48 -17.73 27.17
N ILE A 82 -32.47 -17.19 26.47
CA ILE A 82 -31.16 -16.87 27.04
C ILE A 82 -31.29 -15.83 28.16
N PHE A 83 -32.13 -14.80 27.99
CA PHE A 83 -32.37 -13.80 29.02
C PHE A 83 -33.04 -14.39 30.27
N GLN A 84 -34.00 -15.29 30.10
CA GLN A 84 -34.65 -15.97 31.22
C GLN A 84 -33.70 -16.94 31.91
N GLU A 85 -32.87 -17.68 31.17
CA GLU A 85 -31.81 -18.52 31.73
C GLU A 85 -30.78 -17.70 32.51
N TYR A 86 -30.35 -16.57 31.97
CA TYR A 86 -29.47 -15.63 32.66
C TYR A 86 -30.10 -15.11 33.94
N LYS A 87 -31.37 -14.67 33.91
CA LYS A 87 -32.09 -14.24 35.11
C LYS A 87 -32.23 -15.35 36.15
N LYS A 88 -32.53 -16.58 35.74
CA LYS A 88 -32.59 -17.75 36.63
C LYS A 88 -31.22 -18.06 37.22
N LYS A 89 -30.16 -17.97 36.41
CA LYS A 89 -28.77 -18.16 36.84
C LYS A 89 -28.36 -17.08 37.84
N CYS A 90 -28.62 -15.81 37.55
CA CYS A 90 -28.37 -14.70 38.48
C CYS A 90 -29.13 -14.89 39.79
N LYS A 91 -30.44 -15.21 39.76
CA LYS A 91 -31.21 -15.47 40.99
C LYS A 91 -30.65 -16.65 41.78
N LYS A 92 -30.30 -17.75 41.09
CA LYS A 92 -29.73 -18.95 41.72
C LYS A 92 -28.31 -18.71 42.26
N GLU A 93 -27.52 -17.86 41.59
CA GLU A 93 -26.20 -17.43 42.04
C GLU A 93 -26.30 -16.45 43.20
N GLU A 94 -27.28 -15.55 43.21
CA GLU A 94 -27.56 -14.59 44.28
C GLU A 94 -28.07 -15.33 45.54
N GLU A 95 -29.02 -16.27 45.40
CA GLU A 95 -29.48 -17.17 46.46
C GLU A 95 -28.36 -18.07 47.01
N GLN A 96 -27.45 -18.54 46.15
CA GLN A 96 -26.26 -19.29 46.60
C GLN A 96 -25.20 -18.37 47.22
N HIS A 97 -25.07 -17.13 46.77
CA HIS A 97 -24.13 -16.13 47.30
C HIS A 97 -24.57 -15.63 48.68
N HIS A 98 -25.88 -15.55 48.95
CA HIS A 98 -26.40 -15.27 50.29
C HIS A 98 -26.17 -16.43 51.29
N ARG A 99 -25.93 -17.66 50.80
CA ARG A 99 -25.70 -18.86 51.62
C ARG A 99 -24.24 -19.32 51.68
N ARG A 100 -23.34 -18.75 50.87
CA ARG A 100 -21.92 -19.11 50.84
C ARG A 100 -21.08 -17.94 51.38
N PRO A 101 -20.05 -18.19 52.22
CA PRO A 101 -19.07 -17.15 52.51
C PRO A 101 -18.43 -16.70 51.18
N LYS A 102 -18.26 -15.38 51.00
CA LYS A 102 -17.69 -14.75 49.79
C LYS A 102 -16.44 -15.54 49.33
N LYS A 103 -16.55 -16.25 48.21
CA LYS A 103 -15.38 -16.77 47.51
C LYS A 103 -14.78 -15.61 46.74
N GLU A 104 -13.64 -15.12 47.20
CA GLU A 104 -12.84 -14.16 46.43
C GLU A 104 -12.55 -14.76 45.06
N THR A 105 -13.00 -14.10 44.00
CA THR A 105 -12.51 -14.42 42.66
C THR A 105 -11.00 -14.22 42.68
N PRO A 106 -10.18 -15.19 42.22
CA PRO A 106 -8.75 -15.00 42.18
C PRO A 106 -8.47 -13.83 41.25
N LYS A 107 -8.05 -12.70 41.83
CA LYS A 107 -7.53 -11.57 41.07
C LYS A 107 -6.43 -12.11 40.16
N PRO A 108 -6.41 -11.74 38.86
CA PRO A 108 -5.34 -12.20 37.99
C PRO A 108 -4.02 -11.82 38.66
N SER A 109 -3.12 -12.78 38.78
CA SER A 109 -1.82 -12.58 39.40
C SER A 109 -1.16 -11.35 38.80
N ALA A 110 -0.44 -10.56 39.60
CA ALA A 110 0.32 -9.42 39.07
C ALA A 110 1.27 -9.85 37.92
N LYS A 111 1.68 -11.14 37.89
CA LYS A 111 2.46 -11.73 36.80
C LYS A 111 1.63 -11.94 35.52
N SER A 112 0.37 -12.36 35.61
CA SER A 112 -0.48 -12.55 34.43
C SER A 112 -0.86 -11.21 33.79
N TRP A 113 -1.08 -10.17 34.60
CA TRP A 113 -1.31 -8.81 34.10
C TRP A 113 -0.09 -8.25 33.36
N ARG A 114 1.13 -8.47 33.88
CA ARG A 114 2.36 -8.01 33.20
C ARG A 114 2.56 -8.67 31.84
N LEU A 115 2.34 -9.98 31.74
CA LEU A 115 2.46 -10.70 30.47
C LEU A 115 1.44 -10.20 29.43
N LEU A 116 0.19 -9.96 29.85
CA LEU A 116 -0.86 -9.45 28.96
C LEU A 116 -0.54 -8.02 28.47
N GLU A 117 0.01 -7.19 29.35
CA GLU A 117 0.44 -5.83 29.03
C GLU A 117 1.62 -5.82 28.04
N GLU A 118 2.62 -6.68 28.27
CA GLU A 118 3.76 -6.86 27.37
C GLU A 118 3.30 -7.33 25.97
N GLU A 119 2.37 -8.27 25.91
CA GLU A 119 1.79 -8.75 24.65
C GLU A 119 1.01 -7.64 23.92
N ARG A 120 0.19 -6.85 24.64
CA ARG A 120 -0.52 -5.70 24.07
C ARG A 120 0.44 -4.68 23.47
N LEU A 121 1.50 -4.34 24.20
CA LEU A 121 2.52 -3.39 23.73
C LEU A 121 3.26 -3.90 22.50
N LEU A 122 3.58 -5.20 22.45
CA LEU A 122 4.20 -5.83 21.28
C LEU A 122 3.26 -5.79 20.07
N TYR A 123 1.98 -6.07 20.27
CA TYR A 123 0.97 -5.99 19.22
C TYR A 123 0.83 -4.56 18.68
N GLU A 124 0.69 -3.57 19.56
CA GLU A 124 0.61 -2.15 19.18
C GLU A 124 1.89 -1.68 18.47
N LYS A 125 3.06 -2.15 18.90
CA LYS A 125 4.33 -1.83 18.23
C LYS A 125 4.39 -2.43 16.83
N ARG A 126 3.98 -3.70 16.67
CA ARG A 126 3.93 -4.37 15.37
C ARG A 126 2.91 -3.72 14.44
N ALA A 127 1.73 -3.38 14.96
CA ALA A 127 0.67 -2.71 14.21
C ALA A 127 1.16 -1.35 13.69
N ARG A 128 1.78 -0.53 14.55
CA ARG A 128 2.38 0.76 14.14
C ARG A 128 3.48 0.59 13.10
N ALA A 129 4.38 -0.37 13.30
CA ALA A 129 5.45 -0.63 12.33
C ALA A 129 4.89 -1.02 10.95
N LYS A 130 3.88 -1.89 10.90
CA LYS A 130 3.20 -2.25 9.65
C LYS A 130 2.49 -1.05 9.02
N GLU A 131 1.84 -0.21 9.82
CA GLU A 131 1.15 0.99 9.32
C GLU A 131 2.13 1.98 8.68
N GLU A 132 3.29 2.22 9.31
CA GLU A 132 4.34 3.07 8.76
C GLU A 132 4.95 2.48 7.48
N GLU A 133 5.22 1.17 7.44
CA GLU A 133 5.70 0.48 6.23
C GLU A 133 4.71 0.64 5.06
N LEU A 134 3.41 0.48 5.31
CA LEU A 134 2.37 0.68 4.30
C LEU A 134 2.30 2.14 3.83
N LYS A 135 2.50 3.12 4.73
CA LYS A 135 2.55 4.54 4.37
C LYS A 135 3.78 4.83 3.51
N GLU A 136 4.95 4.33 3.88
CA GLU A 136 6.19 4.49 3.12
C GLU A 136 6.10 3.86 1.74
N ALA A 137 5.55 2.65 1.63
CA ALA A 137 5.34 1.97 0.35
C ALA A 137 4.38 2.77 -0.56
N LYS A 138 3.28 3.30 -0.02
CA LYS A 138 2.36 4.17 -0.76
C LYS A 138 3.05 5.45 -1.22
N LYS A 139 3.83 6.10 -0.35
CA LYS A 139 4.60 7.29 -0.69
C LYS A 139 5.61 7.00 -1.81
N ARG A 140 6.37 5.90 -1.71
CA ARG A 140 7.33 5.48 -2.72
C ARG A 140 6.65 5.26 -4.08
N ARG A 141 5.54 4.51 -4.10
CA ARG A 141 4.75 4.28 -5.33
C ARG A 141 4.25 5.59 -5.95
N TYR A 142 3.82 6.53 -5.12
CA TYR A 142 3.40 7.86 -5.59
C TYR A 142 4.57 8.64 -6.20
N GLU A 143 5.73 8.66 -5.54
CA GLU A 143 6.93 9.36 -6.03
C GLU A 143 7.50 8.74 -7.32
N GLU A 144 7.51 7.41 -7.41
CA GLU A 144 7.89 6.64 -8.60
C GLU A 144 6.92 6.90 -9.76
N GLY A 145 5.61 6.82 -9.49
CA GLY A 145 4.58 7.10 -10.49
C GLY A 145 4.65 8.54 -10.99
N CYS A 146 4.91 9.51 -10.11
CA CYS A 146 5.17 10.89 -10.51
C CYS A 146 6.40 10.95 -11.43
N SER A 147 7.51 10.36 -11.01
CA SER A 147 8.75 10.38 -11.80
C SER A 147 8.55 9.76 -13.18
N GLN A 148 7.81 8.66 -13.28
CA GLN A 148 7.50 7.98 -14.54
C GLN A 148 6.59 8.83 -15.44
N VAL A 149 5.47 9.34 -14.91
CA VAL A 149 4.48 10.10 -15.70
C VAL A 149 5.02 11.46 -16.12
N PHE A 150 5.74 12.14 -15.23
CA PHE A 150 6.34 13.45 -15.49
C PHE A 150 7.68 13.40 -16.24
N SER A 151 8.24 12.20 -16.47
CA SER A 151 9.38 12.04 -17.38
C SER A 151 8.95 12.22 -18.84
N SER A 152 9.71 13.04 -19.58
CA SER A 152 9.40 13.39 -20.98
C SER A 152 9.69 12.28 -21.99
N SER A 153 10.20 11.12 -21.56
CA SER A 153 10.64 10.02 -22.44
C SER A 153 9.56 8.99 -22.77
N SER A 154 8.40 9.05 -22.10
CA SER A 154 7.31 8.12 -22.37
C SER A 154 6.44 8.59 -23.54
N SER A 155 6.27 7.75 -24.57
CA SER A 155 5.41 7.99 -25.73
C SER A 155 3.94 7.59 -25.50
N GLN A 156 3.60 7.13 -24.30
CA GLN A 156 2.27 6.61 -24.00
C GLN A 156 1.27 7.75 -23.76
N SER A 157 0.08 7.59 -24.35
CA SER A 157 -1.07 8.47 -24.11
C SER A 157 -1.56 8.32 -22.67
N LEU A 158 -1.68 9.44 -21.96
CA LEU A 158 -2.04 9.52 -20.55
C LEU A 158 -3.55 9.75 -20.40
N ARG A 159 -4.24 8.79 -19.80
CA ARG A 159 -5.64 8.92 -19.36
C ARG A 159 -5.70 9.34 -17.90
N TYR A 160 -6.91 9.63 -17.41
CA TYR A 160 -7.11 10.03 -16.02
C TYR A 160 -6.57 8.99 -15.03
N ALA A 161 -6.75 7.69 -15.31
CA ALA A 161 -6.29 6.61 -14.43
C ALA A 161 -4.77 6.42 -14.43
N ASP A 162 -4.07 6.91 -15.46
CA ASP A 162 -2.63 6.73 -15.61
C ASP A 162 -1.85 7.82 -14.84
N ILE A 163 -2.52 8.84 -14.33
CA ILE A 163 -1.92 9.90 -13.51
C ILE A 163 -1.88 9.45 -12.04
N PRO A 164 -0.73 9.58 -11.35
CA PRO A 164 -0.55 9.16 -9.97
C PRO A 164 -1.23 10.13 -9.00
N TRP A 165 -2.56 10.08 -8.93
CA TRP A 165 -3.33 10.89 -8.00
C TRP A 165 -3.09 10.41 -6.55
N PRO A 166 -2.81 11.31 -5.58
CA PRO A 166 -2.63 10.93 -4.18
C PRO A 166 -3.85 10.20 -3.59
N CYS A 167 -5.06 10.58 -4.02
CA CYS A 167 -6.32 9.95 -3.65
C CYS A 167 -7.30 10.03 -4.84
N PRO A 168 -7.39 9.01 -5.71
CA PRO A 168 -8.16 9.09 -6.96
C PRO A 168 -9.66 9.33 -6.80
N SER A 169 -10.24 8.94 -5.66
CA SER A 169 -11.65 9.09 -5.30
C SER A 169 -11.91 10.24 -4.32
N GLY A 170 -10.87 10.94 -3.87
CA GLY A 170 -10.97 12.00 -2.86
C GLY A 170 -11.22 13.38 -3.46
N THR A 171 -11.58 14.31 -2.58
CA THR A 171 -11.60 15.74 -2.89
C THR A 171 -10.17 16.28 -3.10
N PRO A 172 -9.97 17.38 -3.85
CA PRO A 172 -8.65 18.00 -4.03
C PRO A 172 -7.95 18.34 -2.69
N GLU A 173 -8.72 18.69 -1.66
CA GLU A 173 -8.24 18.95 -0.30
C GLU A 173 -7.71 17.67 0.37
N GLN A 174 -8.46 16.57 0.27
CA GLN A 174 -8.03 15.28 0.77
C GLN A 174 -6.79 14.79 0.02
N MET A 175 -6.76 14.96 -1.31
CA MET A 175 -5.60 14.63 -2.13
C MET A 175 -4.36 15.41 -1.71
N ALA A 176 -4.48 16.71 -1.48
CA ALA A 176 -3.37 17.55 -1.02
C ALA A 176 -2.88 17.12 0.38
N THR A 177 -3.81 16.77 1.28
CA THR A 177 -3.49 16.27 2.62
C THR A 177 -2.76 14.92 2.56
N VAL A 178 -3.24 14.00 1.72
CA VAL A 178 -2.62 12.68 1.49
C VAL A 178 -1.25 12.82 0.83
N ALA A 179 -1.06 13.76 -0.10
CA ALA A 179 0.23 14.03 -0.70
C ALA A 179 1.29 14.51 0.31
N LEU A 180 0.84 15.12 1.42
CA LEU A 180 1.68 15.63 2.50
C LEU A 180 1.83 14.65 3.67
N HIS A 181 1.15 13.50 3.64
CA HIS A 181 1.30 12.48 4.67
C HIS A 181 2.77 12.01 4.73
N GLY A 182 3.33 12.00 5.94
CA GLY A 182 4.73 11.62 6.18
C GLY A 182 5.73 12.79 6.14
N VAL A 183 5.26 14.03 6.03
CA VAL A 183 6.06 15.22 6.36
C VAL A 183 5.62 15.74 7.72
N ASP A 184 6.53 15.77 8.68
CA ASP A 184 6.24 16.27 10.03
C ASP A 184 5.88 17.76 9.97
N PRO A 185 4.65 18.16 10.37
CA PRO A 185 4.26 19.57 10.43
C PRO A 185 5.12 20.38 11.42
N ALA A 186 5.76 19.72 12.40
CA ALA A 186 6.66 20.39 13.35
C ALA A 186 7.96 20.87 12.69
N ASP A 187 8.46 20.18 11.65
CA ASP A 187 9.55 20.68 10.80
C ASP A 187 8.99 21.58 9.70
N GLN A 188 8.73 22.84 10.08
CA GLN A 188 8.24 23.88 9.16
C GLN A 188 9.15 24.06 7.93
N GLY A 189 10.45 23.80 8.06
CA GLY A 189 11.42 23.91 6.97
C GLY A 189 11.23 22.82 5.93
N ALA A 190 11.17 21.55 6.36
CA ALA A 190 10.89 20.42 5.48
C ALA A 190 9.49 20.50 4.87
N TYR A 191 8.48 20.87 5.68
CA TYR A 191 7.10 21.04 5.24
C TYR A 191 6.97 22.07 4.12
N ARG A 192 7.53 23.27 4.30
CA ARG A 192 7.52 24.32 3.26
C ARG A 192 8.29 23.93 2.01
N ARG A 193 9.45 23.26 2.14
CA ARG A 193 10.22 22.77 0.99
C ARG A 193 9.43 21.74 0.18
N PHE A 194 8.76 20.81 0.85
CA PHE A 194 7.96 19.79 0.19
C PHE A 194 6.72 20.39 -0.48
N LEU A 195 6.01 21.30 0.19
CA LEU A 195 4.89 22.04 -0.41
C LEU A 195 5.29 22.76 -1.70
N ARG A 196 6.42 23.48 -1.71
CA ARG A 196 6.91 24.16 -2.92
C ARG A 196 7.18 23.19 -4.07
N ARG A 197 7.69 21.99 -3.78
CA ARG A 197 7.90 20.94 -4.79
C ARG A 197 6.56 20.45 -5.35
N GLN A 198 5.57 20.17 -4.50
CA GLN A 198 4.24 19.75 -4.94
C GLN A 198 3.52 20.85 -5.74
N GLN A 199 3.62 22.11 -5.32
CA GLN A 199 3.09 23.26 -6.07
C GLN A 199 3.71 23.36 -7.47
N ALA A 200 5.03 23.23 -7.59
CA ALA A 200 5.69 23.30 -8.89
C ALA A 200 5.35 22.11 -9.80
N LEU A 201 5.14 20.93 -9.22
CA LEU A 201 4.82 19.69 -9.94
C LEU A 201 3.36 19.69 -10.43
N TRP A 202 2.43 20.13 -9.59
CA TRP A 202 1.00 20.18 -9.89
C TRP A 202 0.53 21.55 -10.40
N HIS A 203 1.43 22.46 -10.76
CA HIS A 203 1.04 23.72 -11.38
C HIS A 203 0.45 23.46 -12.78
N PRO A 204 -0.74 23.97 -13.13
CA PRO A 204 -1.43 23.62 -14.37
C PRO A 204 -0.58 23.89 -15.63
N ASP A 205 0.15 25.01 -15.66
CA ASP A 205 1.07 25.35 -16.75
C ASP A 205 2.26 24.39 -16.87
N LYS A 206 2.91 24.04 -15.74
CA LYS A 206 4.06 23.11 -15.73
C LYS A 206 3.63 21.68 -16.06
N PHE A 207 2.44 21.29 -15.60
CA PHE A 207 1.82 20.03 -15.93
C PHE A 207 1.53 19.93 -17.44
N LEU A 208 0.93 20.98 -18.04
CA LEU A 208 0.71 21.05 -19.48
C LEU A 208 2.02 21.03 -20.28
N GLN A 209 3.06 21.73 -19.80
CA GLN A 209 4.36 21.74 -20.46
C GLN A 209 4.98 20.33 -20.53
N ARG A 210 4.80 19.50 -19.49
CA ARG A 210 5.40 18.16 -19.38
C ARG A 210 4.55 17.06 -20.00
N CYS A 211 3.25 17.08 -19.71
CA CYS A 211 2.32 16.00 -20.05
C CYS A 211 1.35 16.39 -21.18
N GLY A 212 1.25 17.66 -21.55
CA GLY A 212 0.19 18.19 -22.42
C GLY A 212 0.15 17.60 -23.83
N THR A 213 1.26 17.14 -24.39
CA THR A 213 1.30 16.43 -25.68
C THR A 213 0.85 14.97 -25.59
N ARG A 214 0.83 14.40 -24.38
CA ARG A 214 0.49 13.00 -24.11
C ARG A 214 -0.92 12.81 -23.58
N LEU A 215 -1.59 13.87 -23.12
CA LEU A 215 -2.94 13.78 -22.56
C LEU A 215 -3.96 13.30 -23.60
N ALA A 216 -4.71 12.25 -23.26
CA ALA A 216 -5.83 11.79 -24.07
C ALA A 216 -6.91 12.88 -24.14
N GLU A 217 -7.39 13.21 -25.34
CA GLU A 217 -8.36 14.30 -25.59
C GLU A 217 -9.63 14.16 -24.73
N LYS A 218 -10.10 12.92 -24.52
CA LYS A 218 -11.29 12.60 -23.73
C LYS A 218 -11.16 13.00 -22.26
N ASP A 219 -9.97 12.83 -21.67
CA ASP A 219 -9.72 13.11 -20.26
C ASP A 219 -9.03 14.45 -20.04
N ARG A 220 -8.55 15.12 -21.11
CA ARG A 220 -7.75 16.35 -21.03
C ARG A 220 -8.38 17.42 -20.15
N ARG A 221 -9.66 17.74 -20.37
CA ARG A 221 -10.38 18.76 -19.57
C ARG A 221 -10.47 18.36 -18.11
N ARG A 222 -10.95 17.14 -17.84
CA ARG A 222 -11.08 16.59 -16.49
C ARG A 222 -9.75 16.62 -15.73
N ILE A 223 -8.68 16.19 -16.38
CA ILE A 223 -7.33 16.19 -15.79
C ILE A 223 -6.91 17.61 -15.43
N LEU A 224 -7.06 18.57 -16.34
CA LEU A 224 -6.67 19.96 -16.09
C LEU A 224 -7.50 20.62 -14.98
N ASP A 225 -8.80 20.34 -14.92
CA ASP A 225 -9.68 20.83 -13.84
C ASP A 225 -9.21 20.28 -12.49
N THR A 226 -8.86 18.99 -12.45
CA THR A 226 -8.38 18.31 -11.23
C THR A 226 -7.01 18.85 -10.79
N VAL A 227 -6.07 19.02 -11.73
CA VAL A 227 -4.75 19.62 -11.47
C VAL A 227 -4.90 21.05 -10.96
N THR A 228 -5.80 21.84 -11.56
CA THR A 228 -6.06 23.21 -11.13
C THR A 228 -6.62 23.24 -9.72
N ALA A 229 -7.63 22.43 -9.41
CA ALA A 229 -8.21 22.36 -8.07
C ALA A 229 -7.19 21.88 -7.03
N LEU A 230 -6.35 20.90 -7.38
CA LEU A 230 -5.28 20.39 -6.52
C LEU A 230 -4.21 21.46 -6.25
N SER A 231 -3.82 22.22 -7.28
CA SER A 231 -2.88 23.34 -7.12
C SER A 231 -3.41 24.43 -6.18
N GLN A 232 -4.72 24.72 -6.24
CA GLN A 232 -5.39 25.64 -5.33
C GLN A 232 -5.42 25.10 -3.90
N ALA A 233 -5.66 23.80 -3.71
CA ALA A 233 -5.60 23.16 -2.40
C ALA A 233 -4.19 23.26 -1.79
N PHE A 234 -3.12 23.03 -2.57
CA PHE A 234 -1.75 23.25 -2.10
C PHE A 234 -1.46 24.72 -1.75
N ASN A 235 -2.01 25.68 -2.50
CA ASN A 235 -1.87 27.10 -2.17
C ASN A 235 -2.55 27.44 -0.84
N ARG A 236 -3.77 26.91 -0.58
CA ARG A 236 -4.45 27.07 0.72
C ARG A 236 -3.61 26.53 1.87
N LEU A 237 -3.00 25.36 1.71
CA LEU A 237 -2.12 24.76 2.72
C LEU A 237 -0.83 25.56 2.90
N ALA A 238 -0.27 26.12 1.83
CA ALA A 238 0.90 26.98 1.91
C ALA A 238 0.61 28.30 2.64
N GLU A 239 -0.57 28.91 2.43
CA GLU A 239 -0.99 30.09 3.17
C GLU A 239 -1.27 29.76 4.65
N ALA A 240 -1.86 28.61 4.94
CA ALA A 240 -2.07 28.17 6.33
C ALA A 240 -0.75 27.85 7.08
N ALA A 241 0.33 27.58 6.35
CA ALA A 241 1.64 27.25 6.89
C ALA A 241 2.64 28.43 6.87
N LYS A 242 2.21 29.63 6.46
CA LYS A 242 3.00 30.87 6.59
C LYS A 242 3.03 31.35 8.03
#